data_AF-A0A1M6FWZ5-F1
#
_entry.id   AF-A0A1M6FWZ5-F1
#
_cell.length_a   1.000
_cell.length_b   1.000
_cell.length_c   1.000
_cell.angle_alpha   90.00
_cell.angle_beta   90.00
_cell.angle_gamma   90.00
#
_symmetry.space_group_name_H-M   'P 1'
#
loop_
_entity.id
_entity.type
_entity.pdbx_description
1 polymer ?
#
loop_
_entity_poly.entity_id
_entity_poly.type
_entity_poly.pdbx_seq_one_letter_code
_entity_poly.pdbx_strand_id
1 'polypeptide(L)'
;MEEEKLQPVKISAVVRAVKEQGVCMLIDRDDEYYLVTGNFILKLRRKDMWRIQCKLEIEKRNVYMGHTKEAGWVQTTTEPKCAEVVEKYISLILQAAERPLLQPTGIAVTMYHDIEMDGRLYHGADGFALIRGGYLDMIPGKPELVRLEDYVVVNDTHVITIMLDDAWQDNPYIRKTGEG
;
A
#
# COMPACT_ATOMS: atom_id res chain seq x y z
N MET A 1 8.87 -5.61 -23.43
CA MET A 1 9.19 -4.19 -23.67
C MET A 1 7.99 -3.38 -23.22
N GLU A 2 7.84 -3.15 -21.91
CA GLU A 2 6.76 -2.35 -21.29
C GLU A 2 7.23 -1.62 -20.01
N GLU A 3 8.51 -1.30 -19.86
CA GLU A 3 9.00 -0.51 -18.71
C GLU A 3 8.51 0.97 -18.74
N GLU A 4 7.93 1.43 -19.85
CA GLU A 4 7.60 2.85 -20.09
C GLU A 4 6.29 3.34 -19.45
N LYS A 5 5.40 2.46 -18.93
CA LYS A 5 4.08 2.90 -18.42
C LYS A 5 3.98 3.11 -16.92
N LEU A 6 4.86 2.51 -16.12
CA LEU A 6 4.74 2.56 -14.66
C LEU A 6 5.41 3.83 -14.09
N GLN A 7 4.68 4.55 -13.23
CA GLN A 7 5.21 5.73 -12.56
C GLN A 7 6.32 5.36 -11.55
N PRO A 8 7.31 6.24 -11.34
CA PRO A 8 8.26 6.08 -10.25
C PRO A 8 7.57 5.99 -8.90
N VAL A 9 8.22 5.33 -7.94
CA VAL A 9 7.94 5.53 -6.52
C VAL A 9 9.01 6.39 -5.86
N LYS A 10 8.66 7.09 -4.79
CA LYS A 10 9.61 7.84 -3.95
C LYS A 10 10.36 6.88 -3.04
N ILE A 11 11.54 6.43 -3.51
CA ILE A 11 12.37 5.41 -2.84
C ILE A 11 12.58 5.66 -1.34
N SER A 12 12.85 6.89 -0.92
CA SER A 12 13.07 7.22 0.50
C SER A 12 11.81 7.02 1.35
N ALA A 13 10.64 7.42 0.83
CA ALA A 13 9.36 7.21 1.51
C ALA A 13 9.02 5.72 1.59
N VAL A 14 9.25 4.96 0.52
CA VAL A 14 9.06 3.50 0.50
C VAL A 14 9.93 2.81 1.54
N VAL A 15 11.23 3.11 1.57
CA VAL A 15 12.18 2.51 2.53
C VAL A 15 11.78 2.83 3.97
N ARG A 16 11.33 4.07 4.25
CA ARG A 16 10.82 4.45 5.56
C ARG A 16 9.57 3.62 5.92
N ALA A 17 8.59 3.56 5.03
CA ALA A 17 7.35 2.82 5.26
C ALA A 17 7.63 1.32 5.52
N VAL A 18 8.52 0.70 4.74
CA VAL A 18 8.92 -0.70 4.93
C VAL A 18 9.61 -0.92 6.29
N LYS A 19 10.50 -0.03 6.71
CA LYS A 19 11.15 -0.12 8.03
C LYS A 19 10.15 0.04 9.17
N GLU A 20 9.15 0.89 9.02
CA GLU A 20 8.06 1.02 10.00
C GLU A 20 7.19 -0.25 10.09
N GLN A 21 7.03 -0.99 8.99
CA GLN A 21 6.34 -2.29 9.00
C GLN A 21 7.17 -3.41 9.63
N GLY A 22 8.49 -3.32 9.52
CA GLY A 22 9.42 -4.32 10.06
C GLY A 22 9.42 -5.67 9.34
N VAL A 23 8.48 -5.93 8.43
CA VAL A 23 8.41 -7.14 7.61
C VAL A 23 8.04 -6.77 6.16
N CYS A 24 8.73 -7.36 5.20
CA CYS A 24 8.41 -7.20 3.79
C CYS A 24 8.82 -8.40 2.94
N MET A 25 8.41 -8.39 1.67
CA MET A 25 8.85 -9.32 0.64
C MET A 25 9.05 -8.55 -0.67
N LEU A 26 10.20 -8.77 -1.30
CA LEU A 26 10.47 -8.33 -2.67
C LEU A 26 10.21 -9.49 -3.62
N ILE A 27 9.25 -9.37 -4.52
CA ILE A 27 8.91 -10.41 -5.50
C ILE A 27 9.49 -10.04 -6.86
N ASP A 28 10.06 -11.02 -7.52
CA ASP A 28 10.50 -10.98 -8.92
C ASP A 28 9.91 -12.21 -9.62
N ARG A 29 8.94 -11.98 -10.51
CA ARG A 29 8.18 -13.03 -11.17
C ARG A 29 7.66 -12.54 -12.52
N ASP A 30 7.86 -13.36 -13.55
CA ASP A 30 7.31 -13.12 -14.90
C ASP A 30 7.67 -11.72 -15.44
N ASP A 31 8.91 -11.26 -15.19
CA ASP A 31 9.43 -9.91 -15.50
C ASP A 31 8.70 -8.75 -14.80
N GLU A 32 7.93 -9.05 -13.75
CA GLU A 32 7.26 -8.07 -12.90
C GLU A 32 7.87 -8.05 -11.50
N TYR A 33 7.88 -6.86 -10.90
CA TYR A 33 8.55 -6.60 -9.63
C TYR A 33 7.56 -6.04 -8.62
N TYR A 34 7.52 -6.62 -7.43
CA TYR A 34 6.59 -6.19 -6.38
C TYR A 34 7.29 -6.02 -5.04
N LEU A 35 6.92 -4.98 -4.30
CA LEU A 35 7.22 -4.87 -2.88
C LEU A 35 5.93 -5.04 -2.09
N VAL A 36 5.95 -5.98 -1.15
CA VAL A 36 4.79 -6.40 -0.38
C VAL A 36 5.08 -6.23 1.11
N THR A 37 4.12 -5.65 1.83
CA THR A 37 4.08 -5.59 3.29
C THR A 37 2.68 -5.98 3.77
N GLY A 38 2.45 -5.96 5.09
CA GLY A 38 1.11 -6.13 5.64
C GLY A 38 0.11 -5.03 5.22
N ASN A 39 0.61 -3.84 4.84
CA ASN A 39 -0.22 -2.66 4.60
C ASN A 39 -0.21 -2.14 3.16
N PHE A 40 0.64 -2.66 2.29
CA PHE A 40 0.64 -2.25 0.88
C PHE A 40 1.33 -3.28 -0.03
N ILE A 41 0.94 -3.24 -1.29
CA ILE A 41 1.60 -3.90 -2.42
C ILE A 41 1.92 -2.83 -3.46
N LEU A 42 3.19 -2.63 -3.76
CA LEU A 42 3.62 -1.74 -4.83
C LEU A 42 4.11 -2.59 -6.00
N LYS A 43 3.51 -2.45 -7.18
CA LYS A 43 4.15 -2.82 -8.44
C LYS A 43 5.27 -1.82 -8.72
N LEU A 44 6.45 -2.32 -9.05
CA LEU A 44 7.67 -1.54 -9.18
C LEU A 44 8.28 -1.71 -10.56
N ARG A 45 9.00 -0.68 -11.00
CA ARG A 45 9.95 -0.82 -12.10
C ARG A 45 11.18 -1.56 -11.60
N ARG A 46 11.88 -2.27 -12.50
CA ARG A 46 13.12 -3.00 -12.15
C ARG A 46 14.14 -2.12 -11.45
N LYS A 47 14.31 -0.88 -11.94
CA LYS A 47 15.21 0.11 -11.36
C LYS A 47 14.81 0.53 -9.94
N ASP A 48 13.52 0.71 -9.68
CA ASP A 48 13.03 1.15 -8.37
C ASP A 48 13.12 -0.01 -7.36
N MET A 49 12.79 -1.24 -7.77
CA MET A 49 13.04 -2.48 -7.03
C MET A 49 14.52 -2.61 -6.63
N TRP A 50 15.44 -2.45 -7.58
CA TRP A 50 16.88 -2.52 -7.30
C TRP A 50 17.33 -1.46 -6.30
N ARG A 51 16.87 -0.21 -6.43
CA ARG A 51 17.22 0.87 -5.50
C ARG A 51 16.70 0.61 -4.09
N ILE A 52 15.47 0.11 -3.95
CA ILE A 52 14.89 -0.29 -2.67
C ILE A 52 15.71 -1.41 -2.05
N GLN A 53 16.02 -2.45 -2.83
CA GLN A 53 16.85 -3.56 -2.40
C GLN A 53 18.21 -3.08 -1.85
N CYS A 54 18.92 -2.20 -2.57
CA CYS A 54 20.17 -1.63 -2.10
C CYS A 54 20.02 -0.80 -0.82
N LYS A 55 18.93 -0.02 -0.68
CA LYS A 55 18.68 0.82 0.51
C LYS A 55 18.25 0.02 1.74
N LEU A 56 17.68 -1.16 1.54
CA LEU A 56 17.33 -2.10 2.60
C LEU A 56 18.44 -3.13 2.84
N GLU A 57 19.51 -3.14 2.02
CA GLU A 57 20.59 -4.13 2.12
C GLU A 57 20.07 -5.58 2.04
N ILE A 58 19.04 -5.80 1.22
CA ILE A 58 18.42 -7.13 1.06
C ILE A 58 19.14 -7.89 -0.05
N GLU A 59 19.62 -9.09 0.24
CA GLU A 59 20.34 -9.93 -0.73
C GLU A 59 19.44 -10.91 -1.47
N LYS A 60 18.28 -11.27 -0.89
CA LYS A 60 17.38 -12.29 -1.43
C LYS A 60 16.02 -11.71 -1.81
N ARG A 61 15.45 -12.23 -2.89
CA ARG A 61 14.07 -11.95 -3.34
C ARG A 61 13.23 -13.22 -3.22
N ASN A 62 11.91 -13.08 -3.37
CA ASN A 62 10.94 -14.16 -3.29
C ASN A 62 10.97 -14.90 -1.94
N VAL A 63 11.35 -14.20 -0.86
CA VAL A 63 11.33 -14.67 0.53
C VAL A 63 10.77 -13.58 1.44
N TYR A 64 10.17 -13.96 2.56
CA TYR A 64 9.80 -13.02 3.60
C TYR A 64 11.04 -12.57 4.39
N MET A 65 11.19 -11.26 4.55
CA MET A 65 12.29 -10.62 5.28
C MET A 65 11.71 -9.89 6.51
N GLY A 66 12.34 -10.08 7.67
CA GLY A 66 12.05 -9.35 8.90
C GLY A 66 13.22 -8.45 9.30
N HIS A 67 12.94 -7.31 9.92
CA HIS A 67 13.96 -6.36 10.36
C HIS A 67 14.26 -6.52 11.85
N THR A 68 15.52 -6.75 12.17
CA THR A 68 16.05 -6.85 13.53
C THR A 68 17.00 -5.71 13.83
N LYS A 69 17.09 -5.28 15.10
CA LYS A 69 18.03 -4.21 15.50
C LYS A 69 19.49 -4.63 15.38
N GLU A 70 19.77 -5.92 15.56
CA GLU A 70 21.14 -6.46 15.64
C GLU A 70 21.71 -6.83 14.28
N ALA A 71 20.91 -7.49 13.44
CA ALA A 71 21.35 -8.06 12.16
C ALA A 71 20.73 -7.38 10.93
N GLY A 72 19.92 -6.34 11.11
CA GLY A 72 19.21 -5.69 10.02
C GLY A 72 18.15 -6.62 9.42
N TRP A 73 18.03 -6.64 8.09
CA TRP A 73 17.06 -7.47 7.38
C TRP A 73 17.52 -8.92 7.26
N VAL A 74 16.74 -9.82 7.83
CA VAL A 74 17.01 -11.26 7.83
C VAL A 74 15.84 -12.03 7.22
N GLN A 75 16.14 -13.14 6.54
CA GLN A 75 15.11 -14.02 6.02
C GLN A 75 14.34 -14.67 7.19
N THR A 76 13.02 -14.63 7.13
CA THR A 76 12.15 -15.31 8.10
C THR A 76 12.05 -16.81 7.80
N THR A 77 11.59 -17.60 8.76
CA THR A 77 11.32 -19.04 8.58
C THR A 77 10.00 -19.32 7.86
N THR A 78 9.17 -18.30 7.66
CA THR A 78 7.87 -18.41 6.98
C THR A 78 8.07 -18.66 5.50
N GLU A 79 7.38 -19.68 4.98
CA GLU A 79 7.41 -19.98 3.55
C GLU A 79 6.77 -18.85 2.73
N PRO A 80 7.44 -18.36 1.68
CA PRO A 80 6.92 -17.29 0.84
C PRO A 80 5.78 -17.76 -0.07
N LYS A 81 4.64 -17.08 0.01
CA LYS A 81 3.46 -17.33 -0.82
C LYS A 81 3.42 -16.40 -2.04
N CYS A 82 4.51 -16.34 -2.80
CA CYS A 82 4.65 -15.37 -3.90
C CYS A 82 3.52 -15.48 -4.94
N ALA A 83 3.08 -16.71 -5.28
CA ALA A 83 2.01 -16.92 -6.24
C ALA A 83 0.67 -16.37 -5.76
N GLU A 84 0.26 -16.76 -4.55
CA GLU A 84 -1.00 -16.30 -3.95
C GLU A 84 -1.03 -14.77 -3.81
N VAL A 85 0.10 -14.16 -3.47
CA VAL A 85 0.21 -12.70 -3.33
C VAL A 85 0.06 -11.99 -4.67
N VAL A 86 0.70 -12.49 -5.74
CA VAL A 86 0.58 -11.91 -7.09
C VAL A 86 -0.84 -12.12 -7.63
N GLU A 87 -1.44 -13.30 -7.43
CA GLU A 87 -2.83 -13.57 -7.82
C GLU A 87 -3.82 -12.65 -7.10
N LYS A 88 -3.65 -12.45 -5.79
CA LYS A 88 -4.45 -11.50 -5.00
C LYS A 88 -4.27 -10.06 -5.52
N TYR A 89 -3.04 -9.65 -5.81
CA TYR A 89 -2.77 -8.33 -6.39
C TYR A 89 -3.52 -8.14 -7.72
N ILE A 90 -3.38 -9.09 -8.66
CA ILE A 90 -4.04 -9.02 -9.97
C ILE A 90 -5.56 -8.93 -9.80
N SER A 91 -6.13 -9.76 -8.91
CA SER A 91 -7.57 -9.75 -8.62
C SER A 91 -8.03 -8.38 -8.13
N LEU A 92 -7.29 -7.74 -7.22
CA LEU A 92 -7.60 -6.39 -6.74
C LEU A 92 -7.52 -5.35 -7.86
N ILE A 93 -6.49 -5.38 -8.70
CA ILE A 93 -6.38 -4.43 -9.82
C ILE A 93 -7.56 -4.58 -10.80
N LEU A 94 -7.93 -5.81 -11.16
CA LEU A 94 -9.04 -6.07 -12.07
C LEU A 94 -10.38 -5.59 -11.49
N GLN A 95 -10.63 -5.84 -10.21
CA GLN A 95 -11.85 -5.38 -9.54
C GLN A 95 -11.93 -3.86 -9.43
N ALA A 96 -10.79 -3.17 -9.28
CA ALA A 96 -10.77 -1.71 -9.23
C ALA A 96 -11.12 -1.04 -10.56
N ALA A 97 -10.85 -1.70 -11.70
CA ALA A 97 -11.05 -1.13 -13.03
C ALA A 97 -12.53 -0.74 -13.31
N GLU A 98 -13.48 -1.36 -12.64
CA GLU A 98 -14.92 -1.16 -12.83
C GLU A 98 -15.55 -0.21 -11.81
N ARG A 99 -14.77 0.31 -10.85
CA ARG A 99 -15.29 1.09 -9.72
C ARG A 99 -15.01 2.59 -9.86
N PRO A 100 -15.89 3.44 -9.27
CA PRO A 100 -15.71 4.88 -9.33
C PRO A 100 -14.52 5.35 -8.47
N LEU A 101 -13.89 6.44 -8.91
CA LEU A 101 -12.82 7.09 -8.17
C LEU A 101 -13.34 7.73 -6.88
N LEU A 102 -12.57 7.58 -5.81
CA LEU A 102 -12.71 8.37 -4.60
C LEU A 102 -12.33 9.83 -4.85
N GLN A 103 -13.05 10.71 -4.20
CA GLN A 103 -12.86 12.15 -4.22
C GLN A 103 -12.16 12.60 -2.93
N PRO A 104 -11.16 13.50 -3.02
CA PRO A 104 -10.50 14.04 -1.85
C PRO A 104 -11.45 14.92 -1.04
N THR A 105 -11.51 14.71 0.27
CA THR A 105 -12.31 15.57 1.17
C THR A 105 -11.57 16.84 1.60
N GLY A 106 -10.23 16.83 1.49
CA GLY A 106 -9.36 17.86 2.08
C GLY A 106 -9.14 17.73 3.59
N ILE A 107 -9.75 16.73 4.23
CA ILE A 107 -9.64 16.50 5.67
C ILE A 107 -8.43 15.58 5.95
N ALA A 108 -7.54 16.07 6.81
CA ALA A 108 -6.46 15.30 7.39
C ALA A 108 -6.82 14.92 8.84
N VAL A 109 -6.59 13.66 9.18
CA VAL A 109 -6.75 13.12 10.53
C VAL A 109 -5.35 12.99 11.14
N THR A 110 -5.03 13.88 12.07
CA THR A 110 -3.70 13.94 12.68
C THR A 110 -3.62 13.34 14.08
N MET A 111 -4.77 13.09 14.70
CA MET A 111 -4.86 12.52 16.05
C MET A 111 -6.21 11.81 16.23
N TYR A 112 -6.19 10.66 16.91
CA TYR A 112 -7.40 9.92 17.30
C TYR A 112 -7.15 9.15 18.60
N HIS A 113 -8.03 9.26 19.61
CA HIS A 113 -7.82 8.70 20.96
C HIS A 113 -6.41 8.96 21.52
N ASP A 114 -5.92 10.20 21.39
CA ASP A 114 -4.58 10.64 21.80
C ASP A 114 -3.41 9.90 21.09
N ILE A 115 -3.69 9.14 20.03
CA ILE A 115 -2.70 8.52 19.17
C ILE A 115 -2.48 9.44 17.97
N GLU A 116 -1.23 9.86 17.75
CA GLU A 116 -0.86 10.61 16.54
C GLU A 116 -1.10 9.75 15.30
N MET A 117 -1.73 10.36 14.29
CA MET A 117 -2.04 9.74 13.03
C MET A 117 -1.54 10.60 11.87
N ASP A 118 -1.42 9.96 10.71
CA ASP A 118 -1.22 10.64 9.43
C ASP A 118 -2.26 10.07 8.48
N GLY A 119 -3.54 10.41 8.69
CA GLY A 119 -4.66 9.93 7.90
C GLY A 119 -5.15 10.97 6.89
N ARG A 120 -5.44 10.55 5.66
CA ARG A 120 -6.07 11.37 4.63
C ARG A 120 -7.42 10.77 4.26
N LEU A 121 -8.48 11.57 4.38
CA LEU A 121 -9.84 11.10 4.18
C LEU A 121 -10.31 11.33 2.74
N TYR A 122 -10.87 10.30 2.13
CA TYR A 122 -11.46 10.32 0.80
C TYR A 122 -12.90 9.81 0.86
N HIS A 123 -13.76 10.29 -0.04
CA HIS A 123 -15.17 9.88 -0.12
C HIS A 123 -15.49 9.28 -1.48
N GLY A 124 -16.36 8.28 -1.53
CA GLY A 124 -16.80 7.61 -2.75
C GLY A 124 -18.22 7.07 -2.63
N ALA A 125 -18.64 6.28 -3.62
CA ALA A 125 -19.97 5.66 -3.65
C ALA A 125 -20.20 4.75 -2.42
N ASP A 126 -19.16 4.03 -2.02
CA ASP A 126 -19.18 3.07 -0.89
C ASP A 126 -18.76 3.73 0.45
N GLY A 127 -18.97 5.04 0.61
CA GLY A 127 -18.63 5.78 1.82
C GLY A 127 -17.19 6.33 1.84
N PHE A 128 -16.55 6.33 3.00
CA PHE A 128 -15.24 6.97 3.20
C PHE A 128 -14.09 5.97 3.33
N ALA A 129 -12.92 6.35 2.81
CA ALA A 129 -11.66 5.63 3.02
C ALA A 129 -10.67 6.57 3.71
N LEU A 130 -10.15 6.14 4.86
CA LEU A 130 -9.04 6.79 5.55
C LEU A 130 -7.75 6.08 5.16
N ILE A 131 -6.80 6.80 4.57
CA ILE A 131 -5.56 6.20 4.06
C ILE A 131 -4.38 6.89 4.72
N ARG A 132 -3.36 6.13 5.11
CA ARG A 132 -2.17 6.71 5.72
C ARG A 132 -1.42 7.58 4.71
N GLY A 133 -1.24 8.86 5.03
CA GLY A 133 -0.61 9.87 4.18
C GLY A 133 0.80 9.45 3.73
N GLY A 134 1.60 8.91 4.64
CA GLY A 134 2.94 8.41 4.35
C GLY A 134 2.97 7.29 3.30
N TYR A 135 1.90 6.50 3.17
CA TYR A 135 1.79 5.50 2.09
C TYR A 135 1.45 6.15 0.75
N LEU A 136 0.55 7.15 0.74
CA LEU A 136 0.26 7.93 -0.46
C LEU A 136 1.48 8.73 -0.92
N ASP A 137 2.31 9.19 0.00
CA ASP A 137 3.52 9.95 -0.33
C ASP A 137 4.60 9.11 -1.03
N MET A 138 4.52 7.78 -0.94
CA MET A 138 5.36 6.87 -1.73
C MET A 138 5.10 7.01 -3.23
N ILE A 139 3.90 7.44 -3.62
CA ILE A 139 3.44 7.52 -5.01
C ILE A 139 3.48 9.00 -5.42
N PRO A 140 4.32 9.39 -6.38
CA PRO A 140 4.40 10.78 -6.82
C PRO A 140 3.16 11.18 -7.63
N GLY A 141 2.92 12.49 -7.71
CA GLY A 141 1.79 13.04 -8.44
C GLY A 141 0.50 13.06 -7.64
N LYS A 142 -0.62 13.25 -8.33
CA LYS A 142 -1.96 13.27 -7.74
C LYS A 142 -2.52 11.84 -7.76
N PRO A 143 -2.83 11.25 -6.59
CA PRO A 143 -3.34 9.89 -6.56
C PRO A 143 -4.79 9.83 -7.04
N GLU A 144 -5.07 8.92 -7.95
CA GLU A 144 -6.40 8.43 -8.31
C GLU A 144 -6.65 7.16 -7.50
N LEU A 145 -7.74 7.13 -6.75
CA LEU A 145 -7.98 6.10 -5.75
C LEU A 145 -9.28 5.39 -6.01
N VAL A 146 -9.27 4.07 -5.94
CA VAL A 146 -10.47 3.23 -6.04
C VAL A 146 -10.55 2.40 -4.77
N ARG A 147 -11.71 2.40 -4.09
CA ARG A 147 -11.93 1.58 -2.91
C ARG A 147 -12.35 0.16 -3.28
N LEU A 148 -11.77 -0.81 -2.58
CA LEU A 148 -12.13 -2.23 -2.60
C LEU A 148 -12.15 -2.76 -1.17
N GLU A 149 -13.33 -2.80 -0.54
CA GLU A 149 -13.50 -3.26 0.85
C GLU A 149 -12.49 -2.60 1.80
N ASP A 150 -11.45 -3.35 2.21
CA ASP A 150 -10.37 -2.98 3.14
C ASP A 150 -9.12 -2.39 2.44
N TYR A 151 -9.16 -2.26 1.13
CA TYR A 151 -8.04 -1.78 0.31
C TYR A 151 -8.45 -0.58 -0.53
N VAL A 152 -7.44 0.15 -0.98
CA VAL A 152 -7.53 1.10 -2.06
C VAL A 152 -6.50 0.77 -3.13
N VAL A 153 -6.94 0.76 -4.39
CA VAL A 153 -6.05 0.75 -5.55
C VAL A 153 -5.72 2.18 -5.90
N VAL A 154 -4.43 2.49 -6.02
CA VAL A 154 -3.90 3.81 -6.36
C VAL A 154 -3.30 3.77 -7.75
N ASN A 155 -3.73 4.71 -8.60
CA ASN A 155 -3.27 4.88 -9.98
C ASN A 155 -3.18 3.53 -10.70
N ASP A 156 -4.25 2.72 -10.64
CA ASP A 156 -4.38 1.39 -11.28
C ASP A 156 -3.27 0.33 -11.02
N THR A 157 -2.31 0.59 -10.14
CA THR A 157 -1.06 -0.20 -10.05
C THR A 157 -0.58 -0.51 -8.65
N HIS A 158 -1.09 0.20 -7.64
CA HIS A 158 -0.63 0.06 -6.27
C HIS A 158 -1.80 -0.28 -5.37
N VAL A 159 -1.59 -1.13 -4.37
CA VAL A 159 -2.61 -1.48 -3.40
C VAL A 159 -2.15 -1.00 -2.03
N ILE A 160 -3.00 -0.27 -1.32
CA ILE A 160 -2.74 0.20 0.04
C ILE A 160 -3.93 -0.22 0.91
N THR A 161 -3.68 -0.66 2.13
CA THR A 161 -4.75 -0.92 3.10
C THR A 161 -5.41 0.38 3.53
N ILE A 162 -6.72 0.34 3.72
CA ILE A 162 -7.43 1.39 4.43
C ILE A 162 -7.02 1.30 5.90
N MET A 163 -6.90 2.45 6.55
CA MET A 163 -6.74 2.52 7.99
C MET A 163 -8.05 2.02 8.62
N LEU A 164 -8.06 0.78 9.08
CA LEU A 164 -9.15 0.21 9.84
C LEU A 164 -8.96 0.58 11.31
N ASP A 165 -9.81 1.46 11.81
CA ASP A 165 -10.01 1.70 13.23
C ASP A 165 -11.52 1.77 13.47
N ASP A 166 -12.01 0.97 14.43
CA ASP A 166 -13.43 0.78 14.76
C ASP A 166 -14.13 2.14 14.98
N ALA A 167 -13.38 3.10 15.52
CA ALA A 167 -13.59 4.53 15.52
C ALA A 167 -14.35 5.17 14.36
N TRP A 168 -13.87 4.88 13.15
CA TRP A 168 -14.27 5.57 11.92
C TRP A 168 -15.43 4.85 11.27
N GLN A 169 -15.59 3.55 11.56
CA GLN A 169 -16.79 2.80 11.17
C GLN A 169 -18.05 3.36 11.86
N ASP A 170 -17.89 3.92 13.07
CA ASP A 170 -18.97 4.44 13.91
C ASP A 170 -19.07 5.99 13.97
N ASN A 171 -18.33 6.72 13.13
CA ASN A 171 -18.33 8.18 13.16
C ASN A 171 -19.67 8.75 12.66
N PRO A 172 -20.46 9.48 13.49
CA PRO A 172 -21.80 9.97 13.12
C PRO A 172 -21.81 11.06 12.04
N TYR A 173 -20.66 11.68 11.74
CA TYR A 173 -20.49 12.62 10.62
C TYR A 173 -20.18 11.90 9.31
N ILE A 174 -19.75 10.63 9.39
CA ILE A 174 -19.65 9.68 8.30
C ILE A 174 -20.95 8.89 8.27
N ARG A 175 -22.06 9.58 7.96
CA ARG A 175 -23.35 8.90 7.79
C ARG A 175 -23.19 7.78 6.76
N LYS A 176 -23.47 6.53 7.17
CA LYS A 176 -23.94 5.49 6.26
C LYS A 176 -25.18 6.05 5.56
N THR A 177 -25.02 6.63 4.38
CA THR A 177 -26.17 6.91 3.52
C THR A 177 -26.70 5.59 3.03
N GLY A 178 -27.78 5.14 3.68
CA GLY A 178 -28.65 4.10 3.17
C GLY A 178 -28.77 2.90 4.09
N GLU A 179 -29.58 3.04 5.14
CA GLU A 179 -30.65 2.08 5.44
C GLU A 179 -31.86 2.91 5.91
N GLY A 180 -32.92 2.86 5.12
CA GLY A 180 -34.26 3.35 5.46
C GLY A 180 -35.17 2.17 5.76
#